data_AF-A0A8H6NEI3-F1
#
_entry.id   AF-A0A8H6NEI3-F1
#
_cell.length_a   1.000
_cell.length_b   1.000
_cell.length_c   1.000
_cell.angle_alpha   90.00
_cell.angle_beta   90.00
_cell.angle_gamma   90.00
#
_symmetry.space_group_name_H-M   'P 1'
#
loop_
_entity.id
_entity.type
_entity.pdbx_description
1 polymer ?
#
loop_
_entity_poly.entity_id
_entity_poly.type
_entity_poly.pdbx_seq_one_letter_code
_entity_poly.pdbx_strand_id
1 'polypeptide(L)'
;MTSQGESDAGDSSIPRPECTGTRPVCFRCSTQGLDCEWDTEPDTTRLESLRKRNEELERENEDLREFISFLYSRPREEALEIFNRLRSTGNALQVLELVRVGDMLLNNRSDNASSSHYSGDNSDSTRKETMGLTPERRASREDAGKTAGDNNDAA
;
A
#
# COMPACT_ATOMS: atom_id res chain seq x y z
N MET A 1 -53.27 -1.33 -53.41
CA MET A 1 -51.81 -1.53 -53.48
C MET A 1 -51.28 -1.24 -52.08
N THR A 2 -51.45 -2.15 -51.09
CA THR A 2 -50.51 -3.24 -50.72
C THR A 2 -49.13 -2.67 -50.40
N SER A 3 -48.53 -2.79 -49.21
CA SER A 3 -48.72 -3.72 -48.08
C SER A 3 -48.00 -3.14 -46.85
N GLN A 4 -48.55 -3.37 -45.66
CA GLN A 4 -47.82 -3.22 -44.39
C GLN A 4 -46.74 -4.30 -44.30
N GLY A 5 -45.53 -3.93 -43.90
CA GLY A 5 -44.46 -4.86 -43.55
C GLY A 5 -44.49 -5.08 -42.04
N GLU A 6 -45.17 -6.13 -41.61
CA GLU A 6 -45.01 -6.72 -40.28
C GLU A 6 -43.60 -7.34 -40.21
N SER A 7 -42.74 -6.81 -39.34
CA SER A 7 -41.53 -7.49 -38.92
C SER A 7 -41.86 -8.28 -37.66
N ASP A 8 -42.01 -9.59 -37.84
CA ASP A 8 -42.21 -10.60 -36.81
C ASP A 8 -41.23 -10.43 -35.64
N ALA A 9 -41.73 -9.95 -34.50
CA ALA A 9 -41.06 -10.12 -33.23
C ALA A 9 -41.21 -11.60 -32.83
N GLY A 10 -40.23 -12.40 -33.24
CA GLY A 10 -40.12 -13.81 -32.92
C GLY A 10 -40.30 -14.08 -31.42
N ASP A 11 -41.24 -14.98 -31.16
CA ASP A 11 -41.50 -15.68 -29.92
C ASP A 11 -40.22 -15.95 -29.10
N SER A 12 -40.14 -15.34 -27.91
CA SER A 12 -38.98 -15.35 -27.01
C SER A 12 -38.83 -16.64 -26.18
N SER A 13 -39.37 -17.76 -26.67
CA SER A 13 -39.39 -19.05 -25.97
C SER A 13 -38.07 -19.84 -26.08
N ILE A 14 -37.06 -19.32 -26.78
CA ILE A 14 -35.74 -19.95 -26.89
C ILE A 14 -34.88 -19.57 -25.67
N PRO A 15 -34.36 -20.54 -24.90
CA PRO A 15 -33.45 -20.27 -23.79
C PRO A 15 -32.25 -19.48 -24.31
N ARG A 16 -32.00 -18.31 -23.71
CA ARG A 16 -30.77 -17.57 -24.00
C ARG A 16 -29.61 -18.45 -23.53
N PRO A 17 -28.68 -18.85 -24.41
CA PRO A 17 -27.56 -19.68 -23.99
C PRO A 17 -26.79 -18.96 -22.89
N GLU A 18 -26.48 -19.68 -21.80
CA GLU A 18 -25.71 -19.15 -20.69
C GLU A 18 -24.30 -18.77 -21.16
N CYS A 19 -23.71 -17.75 -20.53
CA CYS A 19 -22.34 -17.37 -20.84
C CYS A 19 -21.38 -18.44 -20.32
N THR A 20 -20.67 -19.13 -21.22
CA THR A 20 -19.78 -20.24 -20.87
C THR A 20 -18.51 -19.79 -20.14
N GLY A 21 -18.18 -18.50 -20.15
CA GLY A 21 -16.97 -18.01 -19.49
C GLY A 21 -15.65 -18.32 -20.23
N THR A 22 -15.70 -18.95 -21.41
CA THR A 22 -14.51 -19.28 -22.22
C THR A 22 -13.95 -18.05 -22.94
N ARG A 23 -12.64 -17.83 -22.82
CA ARG A 23 -11.88 -16.77 -23.52
C ARG A 23 -11.24 -17.29 -24.81
N PRO A 24 -10.96 -16.43 -25.82
CA PRO A 24 -11.20 -14.99 -25.88
C PRO A 24 -12.65 -14.60 -26.20
N VAL A 25 -13.45 -15.53 -26.75
CA VAL A 25 -14.87 -15.31 -27.08
C VAL A 25 -15.70 -16.43 -26.47
N CYS A 26 -16.72 -16.09 -25.68
CA CYS A 26 -17.60 -17.10 -25.10
C CYS A 26 -18.51 -17.72 -26.16
N PHE A 27 -19.00 -18.94 -25.93
CA PHE A 27 -19.82 -19.67 -26.90
C PHE A 27 -21.07 -18.88 -27.35
N ARG A 28 -21.72 -18.17 -26.42
CA ARG A 28 -22.85 -17.29 -26.73
C ARG A 28 -22.47 -16.18 -27.71
N CYS A 29 -21.40 -15.43 -27.42
CA CYS A 29 -20.99 -14.33 -28.30
C CYS A 29 -20.53 -14.85 -29.66
N SER A 30 -19.85 -16.01 -29.70
CA SER A 30 -19.45 -16.67 -30.94
C SER A 30 -20.65 -17.09 -31.80
N THR A 31 -21.71 -17.63 -31.18
CA THR A 31 -22.91 -18.10 -31.90
C THR A 31 -23.81 -16.97 -32.35
N GLN A 32 -23.83 -15.86 -31.62
CA GLN A 32 -24.63 -14.67 -31.95
C GLN A 32 -23.87 -13.64 -32.81
N GLY A 33 -22.59 -13.87 -33.09
CA GLY A 33 -21.75 -12.90 -33.82
C GLY A 33 -21.58 -11.57 -33.08
N LEU A 34 -21.63 -11.58 -31.75
CA LEU A 34 -21.47 -10.41 -30.91
C LEU A 34 -20.00 -10.19 -30.55
N ASP A 35 -19.61 -8.93 -30.40
CA ASP A 35 -18.30 -8.60 -29.82
C ASP A 35 -18.25 -9.01 -28.35
N CYS A 36 -17.19 -9.71 -27.95
CA CYS A 36 -17.06 -10.32 -26.63
C CYS A 36 -16.01 -9.57 -25.81
N GLU A 37 -16.46 -8.51 -25.15
CA GLU A 37 -15.61 -7.72 -24.26
C GLU A 37 -15.50 -8.37 -22.87
N TRP A 38 -14.29 -8.31 -22.30
CA TRP A 38 -14.02 -8.79 -20.95
C TRP A 38 -13.50 -7.64 -20.10
N ASP A 39 -14.09 -7.46 -18.92
CA ASP A 39 -13.66 -6.44 -17.96
C ASP A 39 -12.31 -6.76 -17.28
N THR A 40 -11.68 -7.88 -17.62
CA THR A 40 -10.47 -8.38 -16.96
C THR A 40 -9.49 -9.04 -17.93
N GLU A 41 -8.19 -9.00 -17.58
CA GLU A 41 -7.10 -9.60 -18.35
C GLU A 41 -7.30 -11.11 -18.58
N PRO A 42 -6.80 -11.66 -19.71
CA PRO A 42 -7.07 -13.03 -20.15
C PRO A 42 -6.71 -14.12 -19.12
N ASP A 43 -5.75 -13.84 -18.24
CA ASP A 43 -5.22 -14.79 -17.25
C ASP A 43 -5.67 -14.50 -15.80
N THR A 44 -6.54 -13.50 -15.59
CA THR A 44 -7.05 -13.17 -14.25
C THR A 44 -8.53 -13.45 -14.12
N THR A 45 -8.91 -14.05 -13.00
CA THR A 45 -10.32 -14.21 -12.67
C THR A 45 -10.95 -12.86 -12.37
N ARG A 46 -12.28 -12.76 -12.55
CA ARG A 46 -13.05 -11.57 -12.17
C ARG A 46 -12.82 -11.18 -10.70
N LEU A 47 -12.77 -12.19 -9.82
CA LEU A 47 -12.56 -11.97 -8.40
C LEU A 47 -11.18 -11.39 -8.11
N GLU A 48 -10.12 -11.90 -8.73
CA GLU A 48 -8.76 -11.37 -8.56
C GLU A 48 -8.63 -9.96 -9.08
N SER A 49 -9.24 -9.65 -10.22
CA SER A 49 -9.23 -8.29 -10.78
C SER A 49 -9.95 -7.30 -9.89
N LEU A 50 -11.12 -7.68 -9.34
CA LEU A 50 -11.85 -6.85 -8.39
C LEU A 50 -11.07 -6.65 -7.09
N ARG A 51 -10.42 -7.69 -6.56
CA ARG A 51 -9.55 -7.58 -5.39
C ARG A 51 -8.39 -6.61 -5.64
N LYS A 52 -7.66 -6.78 -6.74
CA LYS A 52 -6.55 -5.90 -7.14
C LYS A 52 -7.00 -4.44 -7.25
N ARG A 53 -8.16 -4.20 -7.88
CA ARG A 53 -8.71 -2.85 -7.99
C ARG A 53 -9.15 -2.29 -6.64
N ASN A 54 -9.70 -3.12 -5.76
CA ASN A 54 -10.03 -2.67 -4.40
C ASN A 54 -8.77 -2.30 -3.62
N GLU A 55 -7.74 -3.14 -3.66
CA GLU A 55 -6.44 -2.86 -3.02
C GLU A 55 -5.79 -1.58 -3.56
N GLU A 56 -5.92 -1.31 -4.86
CA GLU A 56 -5.46 -0.05 -5.47
C GLU A 56 -6.23 1.16 -4.93
N LEU A 57 -7.56 1.06 -4.87
CA LEU A 57 -8.42 2.13 -4.36
C LEU A 57 -8.25 2.36 -2.86
N GLU A 58 -8.04 1.30 -2.07
CA GLU A 58 -7.74 1.38 -0.65
C GLU A 58 -6.43 2.11 -0.41
N ARG A 59 -5.37 1.76 -1.17
CA ARG A 59 -4.08 2.44 -1.11
C ARG A 59 -4.18 3.92 -1.52
N GLU A 60 -4.92 4.22 -2.58
CA GLU A 60 -5.17 5.61 -2.99
C GLU A 60 -5.94 6.38 -1.91
N ASN A 61 -6.91 5.73 -1.24
CA ASN A 61 -7.63 6.35 -0.14
C ASN A 61 -6.71 6.68 1.04
N GLU A 62 -5.81 5.76 1.39
CA GLU A 62 -4.80 5.96 2.43
C GLU A 62 -3.86 7.13 2.06
N ASP A 63 -3.37 7.18 0.83
CA ASP A 63 -2.55 8.27 0.33
C ASP A 63 -3.28 9.62 0.41
N LEU A 64 -4.56 9.69 0.03
CA LEU A 64 -5.34 10.92 0.12
C LEU A 64 -5.60 11.35 1.57
N ARG A 65 -5.79 10.40 2.49
CA ARG A 65 -5.89 10.70 3.93
C ARG A 65 -4.58 11.26 4.48
N GLU A 66 -3.44 10.68 4.09
CA GLU A 66 -2.13 11.21 4.45
C GLU A 66 -1.93 12.63 3.89
N PHE A 67 -2.30 12.86 2.64
CA PHE A 67 -2.23 14.19 2.03
C PHE A 67 -3.03 15.24 2.83
N ILE A 68 -4.27 14.91 3.22
CA ILE A 68 -5.07 15.79 4.10
C ILE A 68 -4.39 15.97 5.45
N SER A 69 -3.79 14.92 6.01
CA SER A 69 -3.05 15.01 7.28
C SER A 69 -1.89 15.99 7.20
N PHE A 70 -1.17 16.08 6.07
CA PHE A 70 -0.11 17.06 5.87
C PHE A 70 -0.62 18.49 5.82
N LEU A 71 -1.79 18.73 5.22
CA LEU A 71 -2.41 20.05 5.23
C LEU A 71 -2.84 20.49 6.64
N TYR A 72 -3.21 19.55 7.51
CA TYR A 72 -3.67 19.82 8.87
C TYR A 72 -2.51 19.94 9.88
N SER A 73 -1.53 19.04 9.80
CA SER A 73 -0.49 18.86 10.83
C SER A 73 0.74 19.75 10.64
N ARG A 74 1.03 20.17 9.41
CA ARG A 74 2.23 20.95 9.10
C ARG A 74 2.05 22.44 9.46
N PRO A 75 3.16 23.17 9.62
CA PRO A 75 3.11 24.62 9.76
C PRO A 75 2.33 25.28 8.62
N ARG A 76 1.65 26.38 8.93
CA ARG A 76 0.76 27.09 8.00
C ARG A 76 1.42 27.41 6.65
N GLU A 77 2.68 27.85 6.67
CA GLU A 77 3.40 28.22 5.45
C GLU A 77 3.65 27.01 4.55
N GLU A 78 4.06 25.87 5.13
CA GLU A 78 4.23 24.61 4.39
C GLU A 78 2.91 24.09 3.84
N ALA A 79 1.86 24.09 4.66
CA ALA A 79 0.53 23.64 4.23
C ALA A 79 -0.01 24.48 3.06
N LEU A 80 0.23 25.80 3.07
CA LEU A 80 -0.14 26.69 1.96
C LEU A 80 0.65 26.38 0.69
N GLU A 81 1.94 26.09 0.80
CA GLU A 81 2.76 25.71 -0.34
C GLU A 81 2.29 24.39 -0.96
N ILE A 82 1.98 23.39 -0.14
CA ILE A 82 1.39 22.12 -0.58
C ILE A 82 0.06 22.38 -1.32
N PHE A 83 -0.78 23.25 -0.77
CA PHE A 83 -2.05 23.63 -1.40
C PHE A 83 -1.85 24.36 -2.75
N ASN A 84 -0.89 25.28 -2.84
CA ASN A 84 -0.58 25.98 -4.08
C ASN A 84 -0.09 25.01 -5.18
N ARG A 85 0.72 24.02 -4.80
CA ARG A 85 1.16 22.96 -5.71
C ARG A 85 0.00 22.09 -6.19
N LEU A 86 -0.93 21.75 -5.30
CA LEU A 86 -2.15 21.04 -5.69
C LEU A 86 -2.95 21.84 -6.73
N ARG A 87 -3.13 23.15 -6.52
CA ARG A 87 -3.85 24.01 -7.48
C ARG A 87 -3.15 24.12 -8.83
N SER A 88 -1.83 24.01 -8.86
CA SER A 88 -1.03 24.15 -10.08
C SER A 88 -0.97 22.85 -10.89
N THR A 89 -0.86 21.70 -10.21
CA THR A 89 -0.73 20.37 -10.84
C THR A 89 -2.08 19.69 -11.09
N GLY A 90 -3.09 19.95 -10.26
CA GLY A 90 -4.38 19.28 -10.30
C GLY A 90 -4.36 17.81 -9.86
N ASN A 91 -3.25 17.33 -9.28
CA ASN A 91 -3.09 15.93 -8.88
C ASN A 91 -2.52 15.83 -7.46
N ALA A 92 -3.34 15.39 -6.51
CA ALA A 92 -2.96 15.29 -5.10
C ALA A 92 -1.90 14.21 -4.82
N LEU A 93 -1.97 13.06 -5.51
CA LEU A 93 -1.02 11.95 -5.31
C LEU A 93 0.38 12.33 -5.77
N GLN A 94 0.49 13.04 -6.89
CA GLN A 94 1.77 13.54 -7.38
C GLN A 94 2.40 14.56 -6.41
N VAL A 95 1.59 15.44 -5.83
CA VAL A 95 2.07 16.40 -4.83
C VAL A 95 2.47 15.68 -3.54
N LEU A 96 1.71 14.67 -3.11
CA LEU A 96 2.06 13.85 -1.96
C LEU A 96 3.43 13.18 -2.12
N GLU A 97 3.69 12.56 -3.27
CA GLU A 97 4.98 11.96 -3.58
C GLU A 97 6.12 12.99 -3.49
N LEU A 98 5.92 14.18 -4.05
CA LEU A 98 6.90 15.26 -3.99
C LEU A 98 7.19 15.70 -2.54
N VAL A 99 6.16 15.78 -1.70
CA VAL A 99 6.31 16.11 -0.28
C VAL A 99 7.09 15.02 0.46
N ARG A 100 6.74 13.74 0.26
CA ARG A 100 7.46 12.59 0.85
C ARG A 100 8.94 12.58 0.45
N VAL A 101 9.24 12.82 -0.82
CA VAL A 101 10.62 12.94 -1.32
C VAL A 101 11.34 14.12 -0.64
N GLY A 102 10.67 15.26 -0.50
CA GLY A 102 11.19 16.42 0.21
C GLY A 102 11.56 16.10 1.66
N ASP A 103 10.67 15.43 2.40
CA ASP A 103 10.92 15.06 3.79
C ASP A 103 12.10 14.09 3.92
N MET A 104 12.20 13.08 3.06
CA MET A 104 13.33 12.15 3.05
C MET A 104 14.67 12.88 2.87
N LEU A 105 14.72 13.88 1.99
CA LEU A 105 15.93 14.68 1.76
C LEU A 105 16.29 15.60 2.94
N LEU A 106 15.29 16.15 3.63
CA LEU A 106 15.50 16.99 4.80
C LEU A 106 15.91 16.19 6.03
N ASN A 107 15.29 15.02 6.25
CA ASN A 107 15.60 14.14 7.38
C ASN A 107 17.05 13.62 7.30
N ASN A 108 17.50 13.18 6.11
CA ASN A 108 18.86 12.68 5.91
C ASN A 108 19.96 13.73 6.22
N ARG A 109 19.66 15.03 6.11
CA ARG A 109 20.62 16.10 6.44
C ARG A 109 20.76 16.29 7.95
N SER A 110 19.69 16.10 8.71
CA SER A 110 19.68 16.22 10.17
C SER A 110 20.49 15.11 10.84
N ASP A 111 20.44 13.89 10.29
CA ASP A 111 21.22 12.75 10.81
C ASP A 111 22.73 12.93 10.57
N ASN A 112 23.10 13.52 9.44
CA ASN A 112 24.51 13.68 9.07
C ASN A 112 25.22 14.77 9.89
N ALA A 113 24.50 15.84 10.27
CA ALA A 113 25.00 16.90 11.15
C ALA A 113 25.31 16.40 12.59
N SER A 114 24.72 15.28 12.99
CA SER A 114 24.92 14.69 14.32
C SER A 114 26.17 13.80 14.40
N SER A 115 26.81 13.47 13.27
CA SER A 115 27.97 12.54 13.22
C SER A 115 29.34 13.22 13.18
N SER A 116 29.43 14.56 13.06
CA SER A 116 30.71 15.26 12.88
C SER A 116 31.37 15.77 14.18
N HIS A 117 30.99 15.25 15.34
CA HIS A 117 31.68 15.51 16.60
C HIS A 117 32.37 14.24 17.09
N TYR A 118 33.69 14.13 16.86
CA TYR A 118 34.74 13.51 17.70
C TYR A 118 35.93 13.10 16.82
N SER A 119 37.04 13.85 16.89
CA SER A 119 38.41 13.34 17.07
C SER A 119 39.44 14.46 16.96
N GLY A 120 40.09 14.75 18.08
CA GLY A 120 41.17 15.71 18.28
C GLY A 120 41.12 16.08 19.76
N ASP A 121 41.97 15.58 20.65
CA ASP A 121 43.42 15.39 20.55
C ASP A 121 43.85 14.31 21.57
N ASN A 122 44.87 13.51 21.26
CA ASN A 122 45.35 12.43 22.13
C ASN A 122 46.85 12.61 22.39
N SER A 123 47.17 13.14 23.57
CA SER A 123 48.51 13.28 24.15
C SER A 123 48.29 13.57 25.65
N ASP A 124 48.94 13.00 26.66
CA ASP A 124 50.18 12.24 26.78
C ASP A 124 50.25 11.68 28.23
N SER A 125 50.92 10.53 28.39
CA SER A 125 51.65 10.04 29.56
C SER A 125 51.04 9.88 30.97
N THR A 126 50.96 8.59 31.35
CA THR A 126 51.66 7.98 32.50
C THR A 126 51.26 8.34 33.93
N ARG A 127 50.57 7.42 34.62
CA ARG A 127 50.94 7.02 36.00
C ARG A 127 50.40 5.64 36.39
N LYS A 128 51.30 4.78 36.87
CA LYS A 128 51.08 3.46 37.50
C LYS A 128 50.61 3.63 38.95
N GLU A 129 49.77 2.70 39.43
CA GLU A 129 49.75 2.14 40.80
C GLU A 129 48.69 0.99 40.83
N THR A 130 49.06 -0.29 40.68
CA THR A 130 49.42 -1.32 41.69
C THR A 130 48.40 -1.67 42.79
N MET A 131 47.82 -2.87 42.59
CA MET A 131 47.53 -3.97 43.54
C MET A 131 46.31 -3.93 44.48
N GLY A 132 45.50 -5.00 44.41
CA GLY A 132 44.75 -5.51 45.57
C GLY A 132 43.56 -6.43 45.29
N LEU A 133 43.82 -7.75 45.23
CA LEU A 133 42.99 -8.87 45.74
C LEU A 133 41.66 -9.26 45.03
N THR A 134 41.67 -10.46 44.44
CA THR A 134 40.51 -11.35 44.13
C THR A 134 40.14 -12.23 45.35
N PRO A 135 39.20 -13.22 45.33
CA PRO A 135 38.09 -13.57 44.42
C PRO A 135 36.74 -13.88 45.15
N GLU A 136 35.66 -14.17 44.41
CA GLU A 136 34.80 -15.40 44.53
C GLU A 136 33.30 -15.22 44.16
N ARG A 137 32.92 -16.02 43.15
CA ARG A 137 31.67 -16.79 42.93
C ARG A 137 30.38 -16.40 43.67
N ARG A 138 29.30 -16.23 42.90
CA ARG A 138 28.10 -17.09 43.02
C ARG A 138 27.28 -17.15 41.74
N ALA A 139 27.09 -18.37 41.26
CA ALA A 139 26.04 -18.75 40.31
C ALA A 139 24.77 -19.13 41.10
N SER A 140 23.61 -18.70 40.59
CA SER A 140 22.27 -19.30 40.77
C SER A 140 21.43 -18.84 39.56
N ARG A 141 21.20 -19.66 38.53
CA ARG A 141 20.18 -20.71 38.38
C ARG A 141 18.72 -20.25 38.59
N GLU A 142 17.96 -20.47 37.51
CA GLU A 142 16.58 -20.99 37.43
C GLU A 142 15.45 -20.13 38.02
N ASP A 143 14.57 -19.61 37.15
CA ASP A 143 13.20 -20.11 37.21
C ASP A 143 12.48 -20.07 35.84
N ALA A 144 11.79 -21.17 35.57
CA ALA A 144 10.99 -21.43 34.39
C ALA A 144 9.53 -21.18 34.75
N GLY A 145 8.89 -20.21 34.10
CA GLY A 145 7.47 -19.91 34.26
C GLY A 145 6.71 -20.07 32.96
N LYS A 146 6.43 -21.30 32.58
CA LYS A 146 5.51 -21.68 31.51
C LYS A 146 4.08 -21.63 32.05
N THR A 147 3.22 -20.79 31.50
CA THR A 147 1.76 -21.04 31.51
C THR A 147 1.24 -20.89 30.08
N ALA A 148 0.95 -22.05 29.50
CA ALA A 148 -0.02 -22.18 28.43
C ALA A 148 -1.37 -21.66 28.91
N GLY A 149 -2.04 -20.88 28.07
CA GLY A 149 -3.45 -20.56 28.16
C GLY A 149 -4.07 -20.89 26.82
N ASP A 150 -4.37 -22.18 26.63
CA ASP A 150 -5.42 -22.62 25.72
C ASP A 150 -6.74 -21.97 26.13
N ASN A 151 -7.58 -21.67 25.14
CA ASN A 151 -9.06 -21.76 25.12
C ASN A 151 -9.55 -20.81 24.01
N ASN A 152 -9.82 -21.32 22.81
CA ASN A 152 -11.06 -21.99 22.38
C ASN A 152 -12.04 -20.99 21.73
N ASP A 153 -12.20 -21.17 20.42
CA ASP A 153 -13.46 -21.31 19.70
C ASP A 153 -14.73 -20.70 20.32
N ALA A 154 -15.30 -19.72 19.62
CA ALA A 154 -16.74 -19.60 19.50
C ALA A 154 -17.13 -18.75 18.26
N ALA A 155 -17.71 -19.46 17.29
CA ALA A 155 -18.73 -19.05 16.30
C ALA A 155 -18.34 -18.08 15.17
#